data_AF-A0A357N9Z8-F1
#
_entry.id   AF-A0A357N9Z8-F1
#
_cell.length_a   1.000
_cell.length_b   1.000
_cell.length_c   1.000
_cell.angle_alpha   90.00
_cell.angle_beta   90.00
_cell.angle_gamma   90.00
#
_symmetry.space_group_name_H-M   'P 1'
#
loop_
_entity.id
_entity.type
_entity.pdbx_description
1 polymer ?
#
loop_
_entity_poly.entity_id
_entity_poly.type
_entity_poly.pdbx_seq_one_letter_code
_entity_poly.pdbx_strand_id
1 'polypeptide(L)'
;MTNDIQADPAKLRSIADDIGKVHTSLRNTLHASNSQIGSLKGVWTGEAAVSFNASFQKVLDKCSESLGTVERLVNALYDSADAYERNEKAVQQEASKLPKLPNNTMR
;
A
#
# COMPACT_ATOMS: atom_id res chain seq x y z
N MET A 1 -9.51 -6.57 -30.37
CA MET A 1 -9.66 -7.16 -29.03
C MET A 1 -8.59 -6.53 -28.16
N THR A 2 -8.96 -5.43 -27.51
CA THR A 2 -8.12 -4.79 -26.49
C THR A 2 -7.93 -5.82 -25.38
N ASN A 3 -6.67 -6.11 -25.02
CA ASN A 3 -6.38 -6.86 -23.80
C ASN A 3 -6.86 -6.01 -22.62
N ASP A 4 -8.14 -6.10 -22.29
CA ASP A 4 -8.69 -5.49 -21.09
C ASP A 4 -8.07 -6.24 -19.92
N ILE A 5 -6.96 -5.70 -19.42
CA ILE A 5 -6.46 -6.02 -18.09
C ILE A 5 -7.48 -5.43 -17.12
N GLN A 6 -8.57 -6.18 -16.92
CA GLN A 6 -9.56 -5.90 -15.89
C GLN A 6 -8.94 -6.33 -14.57
N ALA A 7 -8.21 -5.42 -13.93
CA ALA A 7 -7.75 -5.66 -12.58
C ALA A 7 -8.97 -5.64 -11.66
N ASP A 8 -9.22 -6.74 -10.94
CA ASP A 8 -10.31 -6.85 -9.96
C ASP A 8 -10.06 -5.87 -8.80
N PRO A 9 -10.88 -4.81 -8.63
CA PRO A 9 -10.72 -3.83 -7.57
C PRO A 9 -10.75 -4.45 -6.17
N ALA A 10 -11.54 -5.50 -5.95
CA ALA A 10 -11.61 -6.18 -4.66
C ALA A 10 -10.29 -6.87 -4.33
N LYS A 11 -9.66 -7.50 -5.33
CA LYS A 11 -8.34 -8.12 -5.19
C LYS A 11 -7.24 -7.09 -4.93
N LEU A 12 -7.28 -5.95 -5.61
CA LEU A 12 -6.33 -4.84 -5.36
C LEU A 12 -6.42 -4.33 -3.91
N ARG A 13 -7.65 -4.12 -3.41
CA ARG A 13 -7.86 -3.68 -2.01
C ARG A 13 -7.40 -4.72 -1.00
N SER A 14 -7.69 -6.00 -1.25
CA SER A 14 -7.24 -7.10 -0.38
C SER A 14 -5.70 -7.15 -0.28
N ILE A 15 -5.00 -7.02 -1.41
CA ILE A 15 -3.53 -6.96 -1.43
C ILE A 15 -3.04 -5.70 -0.68
N ALA A 16 -3.67 -4.55 -0.89
CA ALA A 16 -3.33 -3.32 -0.19
C ALA A 16 -3.48 -3.46 1.34
N ASP A 17 -4.59 -4.07 1.80
CA ASP A 17 -4.83 -4.36 3.22
C ASP A 17 -3.73 -5.24 3.82
N ASP A 18 -3.36 -6.32 3.13
CA ASP A 18 -2.34 -7.26 3.61
C ASP A 18 -0.96 -6.61 3.69
N ILE A 19 -0.58 -5.82 2.68
CA ILE A 19 0.66 -5.04 2.71
C ILE A 19 0.60 -3.99 3.83
N GLY A 20 -0.54 -3.32 4.03
CA GLY A 20 -0.75 -2.33 5.10
C GLY A 20 -0.59 -2.91 6.51
N LYS A 21 -1.01 -4.17 6.72
CA LYS A 21 -0.79 -4.90 7.99
C LYS A 21 0.71 -5.13 8.23
N VAL A 22 1.44 -5.58 7.21
CA VAL A 22 2.90 -5.80 7.30
C VAL A 22 3.63 -4.49 7.59
N HIS A 23 3.27 -3.42 6.87
CA HIS A 23 3.79 -2.06 7.11
C HIS A 23 3.60 -1.64 8.58
N THR A 24 2.38 -1.77 9.10
CA THR A 24 2.05 -1.39 10.47
C THR A 24 2.84 -2.20 11.50
N SER A 25 2.94 -3.52 11.30
CA SER A 25 3.70 -4.41 12.17
C SER A 25 5.19 -4.07 12.21
N LEU A 26 5.80 -3.82 11.04
CA LEU A 26 7.22 -3.46 10.94
C LEU A 26 7.48 -2.11 11.62
N ARG A 27 6.64 -1.10 11.35
CA ARG A 27 6.72 0.21 12.01
C ARG A 27 6.67 0.09 13.53
N ASN A 28 5.72 -0.67 14.06
CA ASN A 28 5.58 -0.87 15.51
C ASN A 28 6.81 -1.58 16.10
N THR A 29 7.32 -2.60 15.40
CA THR A 29 8.53 -3.33 15.82
C THR A 29 9.74 -2.41 15.90
N LEU A 30 9.96 -1.55 14.89
CA LEU A 30 11.07 -0.61 14.87
C LEU A 30 10.98 0.43 16.00
N HIS A 31 9.77 0.94 16.28
CA HIS A 31 9.55 1.82 17.43
C HIS A 31 9.87 1.13 18.75
N ALA A 32 9.44 -0.11 18.93
CA ALA A 32 9.74 -0.90 20.13
C ALA A 32 11.24 -1.14 20.28
N SER A 33 11.93 -1.55 19.21
CA SER A 33 13.39 -1.72 19.20
C SER A 33 14.11 -0.42 19.55
N ASN A 34 13.69 0.72 18.99
CA ASN A 34 14.29 2.01 19.31
C ASN A 34 14.09 2.39 20.78
N SER A 35 12.91 2.12 21.34
CA SER A 35 12.65 2.35 22.76
C SER A 35 13.52 1.46 23.67
N GLN A 36 13.70 0.19 23.30
CA GLN A 36 14.54 -0.75 24.06
C GLN A 36 16.02 -0.38 24.00
N ILE A 37 16.53 0.04 22.86
CA ILE A 37 17.91 0.57 22.76
C ILE A 37 18.02 1.90 23.53
N GLY A 38 16.99 2.73 23.46
CA GLY A 38 16.91 3.98 24.21
C GLY A 38 17.03 3.80 25.72
N SER A 39 16.52 2.70 26.28
CA SER A 39 16.63 2.42 27.73
C SER A 39 18.04 2.05 28.18
N LEU A 40 18.94 1.68 27.25
CA LEU A 40 20.34 1.42 27.53
C LEU A 40 21.16 2.72 27.65
N LYS A 41 20.61 3.88 27.26
CA LYS A 41 21.29 5.18 27.38
C LYS A 41 21.59 5.48 28.84
N GLY A 42 22.86 5.73 29.14
CA GLY A 42 23.34 6.06 30.48
C GLY A 42 23.98 4.89 31.23
N VAL A 43 23.61 3.64 30.92
CA VAL A 43 24.28 2.44 31.46
C VAL A 43 25.31 1.90 30.48
N TRP A 44 24.98 1.91 29.19
CA TRP A 44 25.89 1.52 28.13
C TRP A 44 26.53 2.77 27.51
N THR A 45 27.81 2.97 27.81
CA THR A 45 28.58 4.17 27.41
C THR A 45 29.92 3.77 26.77
N GLY A 46 30.68 4.76 26.30
CA GLY A 46 31.96 4.55 25.62
C GLY A 46 31.84 4.41 24.09
N GLU A 47 32.98 4.29 23.42
CA GLU A 47 33.07 4.32 21.95
C GLU A 47 32.28 3.19 21.27
N ALA A 48 32.22 2.01 21.90
CA ALA A 48 31.44 0.89 21.39
C ALA A 48 29.93 1.21 21.37
N ALA A 49 29.41 1.81 22.45
CA ALA A 49 28.02 2.25 22.53
C ALA A 49 27.71 3.34 21.49
N VAL A 50 28.62 4.29 21.30
CA VAL A 50 28.48 5.35 20.28
C VAL A 50 28.42 4.74 18.88
N SER A 51 29.34 3.83 18.56
CA SER A 51 29.44 3.19 17.24
C SER A 51 28.20 2.32 16.93
N PHE A 52 27.71 1.58 17.93
CA PHE A 52 26.46 0.84 17.81
C PHE A 52 25.28 1.76 17.55
N ASN A 53 25.08 2.79 18.38
CA ASN A 53 23.95 3.71 18.24
C ASN A 53 23.94 4.43 16.88
N ALA A 54 25.12 4.83 16.39
CA ALA A 54 25.24 5.42 15.05
C ALA A 54 24.85 4.43 13.94
N SER A 55 25.23 3.16 14.07
CA SER A 55 24.88 2.11 13.11
C SER A 55 23.39 1.76 13.18
N PHE A 56 22.83 1.68 14.39
CA PHE A 56 21.43 1.42 14.62
C PHE A 56 20.55 2.55 14.07
N GLN A 57 20.93 3.82 14.25
CA GLN A 57 20.22 4.95 13.66
C GLN A 57 20.18 4.84 12.13
N LYS A 58 21.30 4.50 11.48
CA LYS A 58 21.33 4.27 10.02
C LYS A 58 20.39 3.16 9.58
N VAL A 59 20.20 2.12 10.38
CA VAL A 59 19.23 1.05 10.10
C VAL A 59 17.81 1.59 10.22
N LEU A 60 17.50 2.36 11.28
CA LEU A 60 16.18 2.99 11.45
C LEU A 60 15.84 3.93 10.29
N ASP A 61 16.80 4.72 9.82
CA ASP A 61 16.61 5.65 8.70
C ASP A 61 16.24 4.89 7.43
N LYS A 62 17.00 3.83 7.08
CA LYS A 62 16.70 2.96 5.93
C LYS A 62 15.36 2.26 6.06
N CYS A 63 15.02 1.80 7.26
CA CYS A 63 13.73 1.19 7.51
C CYS A 63 12.59 2.20 7.34
N SER A 64 12.79 3.45 7.74
CA SER A 64 11.81 4.53 7.56
C SER A 64 11.60 4.86 6.07
N GLU A 65 12.66 4.91 5.27
CA GLU A 65 12.57 5.06 3.81
C GLU A 65 11.82 3.89 3.14
N SER A 66 12.08 2.66 3.60
CA SER A 66 11.39 1.47 3.11
C SER A 66 9.90 1.50 3.46
N LEU A 67 9.56 1.85 4.71
CA LEU A 67 8.17 2.02 5.15
C LEU A 67 7.43 3.05 4.29
N GLY A 68 8.04 4.20 4.02
CA GLY A 68 7.44 5.22 3.14
C GLY A 68 7.28 4.76 1.68
N THR A 69 8.07 3.78 1.23
CA THR A 69 7.88 3.16 -0.10
C THR A 69 6.70 2.19 -0.09
N VAL A 70 6.58 1.38 0.97
CA VAL A 70 5.47 0.45 1.16
C VAL A 70 4.14 1.20 1.31
N GLU A 71 4.12 2.30 2.08
CA GLU A 71 2.94 3.15 2.23
C GLU A 71 2.48 3.73 0.88
N ARG A 72 3.41 4.24 0.06
CA ARG A 72 3.09 4.72 -1.29
C ARG A 72 2.54 3.62 -2.18
N LEU A 73 3.06 2.40 -2.08
CA LEU A 73 2.53 1.24 -2.81
C LEU A 73 1.09 0.91 -2.39
N VAL A 74 0.81 0.88 -1.08
CA VAL A 74 -0.55 0.64 -0.55
C VAL A 74 -1.53 1.68 -1.09
N ASN A 75 -1.15 2.97 -1.02
CA ASN A 75 -1.98 4.05 -1.53
C ASN A 75 -2.24 3.91 -3.04
N ALA A 76 -1.19 3.61 -3.83
CA ALA A 76 -1.33 3.41 -5.27
C ALA A 76 -2.27 2.23 -5.63
N LEU A 77 -2.31 1.17 -4.82
CA LEU A 77 -3.21 0.04 -5.02
C LEU A 77 -4.68 0.44 -4.76
N TYR A 78 -4.96 1.21 -3.70
CA TYR A 78 -6.30 1.76 -3.46
C TYR A 78 -6.73 2.74 -4.54
N ASP A 79 -5.85 3.68 -4.92
CA ASP A 79 -6.13 4.65 -5.98
C ASP A 79 -6.45 3.96 -7.31
N SER A 80 -5.71 2.88 -7.61
CA SER A 80 -5.96 2.05 -8.79
C SER A 80 -7.32 1.37 -8.70
N ALA A 81 -7.65 0.73 -7.58
CA ALA A 81 -8.96 0.10 -7.37
C ALA A 81 -10.11 1.09 -7.58
N ASP A 82 -10.00 2.29 -7.02
CA ASP A 82 -11.00 3.35 -7.16
C ASP A 82 -11.09 3.90 -8.60
N ALA A 83 -9.99 3.95 -9.33
CA ALA A 83 -9.98 4.32 -10.75
C ALA A 83 -10.70 3.27 -11.60
N TYR A 84 -10.43 1.98 -11.38
CA TYR A 84 -11.10 0.88 -12.09
C TYR A 84 -12.62 0.88 -11.85
N GLU A 85 -13.07 1.01 -10.61
CA GLU A 85 -14.51 1.05 -10.31
C GLU A 85 -15.21 2.27 -10.91
N ARG A 86 -14.56 3.44 -10.90
CA ARG A 86 -15.11 4.65 -11.53
C ARG A 86 -15.24 4.49 -13.04
N ASN A 87 -14.20 3.95 -13.68
CA ASN A 87 -14.20 3.72 -15.12
C ASN A 87 -15.27 2.69 -15.52
N GLU A 88 -15.41 1.60 -14.76
CA GLU A 88 -16.43 0.60 -15.01
C GLU A 88 -17.85 1.17 -14.87
N LYS A 89 -18.11 1.97 -13.83
CA LYS A 89 -19.39 2.67 -13.67
C LYS A 89 -19.68 3.64 -14.81
N ALA A 90 -18.68 4.39 -15.27
CA ALA A 90 -18.84 5.31 -16.40
C ALA A 90 -19.20 4.55 -17.70
N VAL A 91 -18.51 3.44 -17.99
CA VAL A 91 -18.82 2.58 -19.14
C VAL A 91 -20.22 1.99 -19.03
N GLN A 92 -20.63 1.49 -17.87
CA GLN A 92 -21.98 0.96 -17.65
C GLN A 92 -23.05 2.04 -17.85
N GLN A 93 -22.82 3.27 -17.37
CA GLN A 93 -23.74 4.39 -17.57
C GLN A 93 -23.88 4.75 -19.05
N GLU A 94 -22.78 4.85 -19.81
CA GLU A 94 -22.84 5.12 -21.24
C GLU A 94 -23.49 3.98 -22.02
N ALA A 95 -23.20 2.72 -21.67
CA ALA A 95 -23.86 1.55 -22.26
C ALA A 95 -25.38 1.55 -21.99
N SER A 96 -25.81 2.00 -20.82
CA SER A 96 -27.24 2.10 -20.47
C SER A 96 -28.01 3.16 -21.26
N LYS A 97 -27.29 4.13 -21.86
CA LYS A 97 -27.86 5.17 -22.73
C LYS A 97 -27.97 4.73 -24.19
N LEU A 98 -27.36 3.61 -24.58
CA LEU A 98 -27.49 3.08 -25.93
C LEU A 98 -28.94 2.61 -26.15
N PRO A 99 -29.61 3.08 -27.23
CA PRO A 99 -30.97 2.66 -27.52
C PRO A 99 -31.01 1.15 -27.73
N LYS A 100 -31.92 0.47 -27.03
CA LYS A 100 -32.16 -0.97 -27.24
C LYS A 100 -32.52 -1.17 -28.71
N LEU A 101 -31.80 -2.07 -29.38
CA LEU A 101 -32.12 -2.44 -30.76
C LEU A 101 -33.60 -2.85 -30.81
N PRO A 102 -34.39 -2.33 -31.78
CA PRO A 102 -35.79 -2.69 -31.89
C PRO A 102 -35.88 -4.22 -32.02
N ASN A 103 -36.73 -4.84 -31.20
CA ASN A 103 -37.06 -6.24 -31.35
C ASN A 103 -37.55 -6.44 -32.80
N ASN A 104 -36.77 -7.16 -33.59
CA ASN A 104 -37.21 -7.60 -34.91
C ASN A 104 -38.35 -8.60 -34.67
N THR A 105 -39.57 -8.09 -34.52
CA THR A 105 -40.79 -8.85 -34.83
C THR A 105 -40.86 -8.98 -36.35
N MET A 106 -39.94 -9.75 -36.94
CA MET A 106 -40.18 -10.33 -38.25
C MET A 106 -41.14 -11.49 -38.05
N ARG A 107 -42.40 -11.17 -38.36
CA ARG A 107 -43.54 -12.06 -38.54
C ARG A 107 -43.32 -13.00 -39.71
#